data_AF-A0A2H6ENM7-F1
#
_entry.id   AF-A0A2H6ENM7-F1
#
_cell.length_a   1.000
_cell.length_b   1.000
_cell.length_c   1.000
_cell.angle_alpha   90.00
_cell.angle_beta   90.00
_cell.angle_gamma   90.00
#
_symmetry.space_group_name_H-M   'P 1'
#
loop_
_entity.id
_entity.type
_entity.pdbx_description
1 polymer ?
#
loop_
_entity_poly.entity_id
_entity_poly.type
_entity_poly.pdbx_seq_one_letter_code
_entity_poly.pdbx_strand_id
1 'polypeptide(L)'
;MISHIKKFTNFALIILLVSFAIACSEDSPVVPEKQNKSVTSTSSADYSTQLFFKGSKNSQTGKIYEVLPGPAVINPAMSPTPFSDNIKATDGTYSLVVEDNVDVDSPNSTDNVSSVNIEFTANDGKRFKIDQIKIIHKPDGAGDHTFFGGVGLNKVMHGNSGIGTNLMPKMLAYITLWGLVDLKDAATGNVVASNRIVHIMVASKVRNDDLKMIPEVDKDKSDHDTWMAETHVILIPQDMEGNPSPVPGTDHGFIHMMWENVELTNSNRDWKKVYEILPGPAAVNPVMSPTPFSNKVAFGSGSYSFNVIDKSADDSETSEDAVENVNFRYRRPNGEVFVIDKIQIVHKPNGSGDHTFFGGVGLNKEMHGNTGIGTNLMPKMLSYITFWGITDLKDGSGNIIAANRPIHVMVASRARTPDLKLLTNLDTDVTDQSTNQRETHIILPPLDTDGNSSPVPGTGHGFLHLMFENVSLNN
;
A
#
# COMPACT_ATOMS: atom_id res chain seq x y z
N MET A 1 -60.46 1.35 -24.39
CA MET A 1 -60.69 0.87 -23.01
C MET A 1 -59.32 0.57 -22.41
N ILE A 2 -58.73 1.55 -21.70
CA ILE A 2 -58.58 1.59 -20.22
C ILE A 2 -57.59 0.50 -19.77
N SER A 3 -56.28 0.83 -19.70
CA SER A 3 -55.48 1.16 -18.48
C SER A 3 -55.23 -0.06 -17.57
N HIS A 4 -54.07 -0.33 -16.97
CA HIS A 4 -53.10 0.55 -16.33
C HIS A 4 -51.69 -0.04 -16.32
N ILE A 5 -50.71 0.86 -16.44
CA ILE A 5 -49.32 0.74 -16.03
C ILE A 5 -49.26 0.83 -14.49
N LYS A 6 -48.49 -0.04 -13.82
CA LYS A 6 -48.06 0.18 -12.42
C LYS A 6 -46.53 0.26 -12.35
N LYS A 7 -46.06 1.44 -11.94
CA LYS A 7 -44.69 1.75 -11.50
C LYS A 7 -44.47 1.16 -10.11
N PHE A 8 -43.28 0.58 -9.88
CA PHE A 8 -42.76 0.30 -8.55
C PHE A 8 -42.04 1.54 -8.02
N THR A 9 -42.45 2.01 -6.84
CA THR A 9 -41.82 3.09 -6.07
C THR A 9 -41.14 2.53 -4.83
N ASN A 10 -39.93 3.04 -4.57
CA ASN A 10 -39.10 2.79 -3.41
C ASN A 10 -39.83 3.07 -2.09
N PHE A 11 -39.69 2.16 -1.13
CA PHE A 11 -40.06 2.38 0.26
C PHE A 11 -38.92 3.07 1.00
N ALA A 12 -39.15 4.31 1.42
CA ALA A 12 -38.45 4.93 2.55
C ALA A 12 -39.25 4.57 3.82
N LEU A 13 -38.61 3.86 4.76
CA LEU A 13 -39.24 3.52 6.04
C LEU A 13 -38.77 4.53 7.10
N ILE A 14 -39.67 5.46 7.40
CA ILE A 14 -39.64 6.28 8.61
C ILE A 14 -40.20 5.42 9.74
N ILE A 15 -39.46 5.25 10.84
CA ILE A 15 -40.02 4.85 12.12
C ILE A 15 -39.61 5.88 13.17
N LEU A 16 -40.63 6.56 13.69
CA LEU A 16 -40.64 7.41 14.86
C LEU A 16 -41.25 6.57 16.00
N LEU A 17 -40.66 6.57 17.19
CA LEU A 17 -41.38 6.26 18.43
C LEU A 17 -40.72 6.93 19.64
N VAL A 18 -41.59 7.44 20.50
CA VAL A 18 -41.41 8.51 21.47
C VAL A 18 -41.47 7.95 22.89
N SER A 19 -40.68 8.58 23.77
CA SER A 19 -40.83 8.77 25.23
C SER A 19 -40.72 7.59 26.21
N PHE A 20 -39.81 7.73 27.19
CA PHE A 20 -40.16 7.78 28.61
C PHE A 20 -39.33 8.87 29.33
N ALA A 21 -39.98 9.52 30.30
CA ALA A 21 -39.51 10.72 31.00
C ALA A 21 -39.07 10.40 32.45
N ILE A 22 -38.00 11.08 32.87
CA ILE A 22 -37.66 11.62 34.21
C ILE A 22 -37.45 10.64 35.38
N ALA A 23 -36.22 10.65 35.89
CA ALA A 23 -35.94 10.82 37.32
C ALA A 23 -34.72 11.76 37.47
N CYS A 24 -34.97 12.98 37.95
CA CYS A 24 -33.93 13.90 38.36
C CYS A 24 -33.42 13.48 39.75
N SER A 25 -32.10 13.30 39.92
CA SER A 25 -31.44 13.62 41.18
C SER A 25 -30.63 14.91 40.94
N GLU A 26 -30.88 15.90 41.78
CA GLU A 26 -30.05 17.11 41.85
C GLU A 26 -28.66 16.71 42.38
N ASP A 27 -27.71 16.48 41.47
CA ASP A 27 -26.31 16.56 41.83
C ASP A 27 -25.84 18.01 41.64
N SER A 28 -25.24 18.54 42.70
CA SER A 28 -24.63 19.86 42.76
C SER A 28 -23.71 20.09 41.55
N PRO A 29 -23.57 21.33 41.04
CA PRO A 29 -22.61 21.59 39.96
C PRO A 29 -21.21 21.26 40.46
N VAL A 30 -20.67 20.13 39.99
CA VAL A 30 -19.26 19.81 40.13
C VAL A 30 -18.53 20.84 39.28
N VAL A 31 -17.92 21.82 39.95
CA VAL A 31 -16.94 22.71 39.33
C VAL A 31 -15.85 21.81 38.74
N PRO A 32 -15.55 21.86 37.43
CA PRO A 32 -14.47 21.06 36.86
C PRO A 32 -13.18 21.37 37.61
N GLU A 33 -12.60 20.36 38.23
CA GLU A 33 -11.30 20.48 38.86
C GLU A 33 -10.30 20.80 37.74
N LYS A 34 -9.78 22.05 37.72
CA LYS A 34 -8.70 22.41 36.80
C LYS A 34 -7.57 21.41 36.98
N GLN A 35 -7.19 20.73 35.90
CA GLN A 35 -5.95 19.95 35.84
C GLN A 35 -4.77 20.92 36.06
N ASN A 36 -4.33 21.04 37.31
CA ASN A 36 -3.34 22.04 37.73
C ASN A 36 -1.92 21.75 37.19
N LYS A 37 -1.74 20.67 36.43
CA LYS A 37 -0.45 20.24 35.91
C LYS A 37 -0.56 19.94 34.42
N SER A 38 0.00 20.85 33.63
CA SER A 38 0.24 20.60 32.21
C SER A 38 1.09 19.34 32.05
N VAL A 39 0.62 18.42 31.22
CA VAL A 39 1.33 17.19 30.87
C VAL A 39 1.84 17.35 29.45
N THR A 40 3.10 17.00 29.21
CA THR A 40 3.70 17.00 27.88
C THR A 40 4.08 15.58 27.53
N SER A 41 3.72 15.11 26.35
CA SER A 41 4.16 13.82 25.84
C SER A 41 4.66 13.95 24.41
N THR A 42 5.69 13.20 24.07
CA THR A 42 6.35 13.27 22.77
C THR A 42 6.34 11.90 22.14
N SER A 43 6.05 11.84 20.83
CA SER A 43 6.19 10.61 20.07
C SER A 43 6.95 10.84 18.77
N SER A 44 7.75 9.84 18.38
CA SER A 44 8.53 9.88 17.14
C SER A 44 8.87 8.49 16.61
N ALA A 45 9.14 8.43 15.31
CA ALA A 45 9.77 7.30 14.65
C ALA A 45 10.56 7.80 13.44
N ASP A 46 11.69 7.16 13.13
CA ASP A 46 12.48 7.47 11.93
C ASP A 46 12.82 6.20 11.16
N TYR A 47 12.23 6.12 9.98
CA TYR A 47 12.50 5.12 8.99
C TYR A 47 12.59 5.75 7.59
N SER A 48 13.25 6.92 7.54
CA SER A 48 13.34 7.80 6.38
C SER A 48 14.16 7.23 5.22
N THR A 49 15.00 6.23 5.48
CA THR A 49 15.71 5.48 4.43
C THR A 49 14.70 4.89 3.46
N GLN A 50 14.86 5.23 2.17
CA GLN A 50 13.99 4.76 1.11
C GLN A 50 13.93 3.24 1.10
N LEU A 51 12.70 2.72 1.02
CA LEU A 51 12.46 1.30 0.95
C LEU A 51 12.69 0.82 -0.49
N PHE A 52 13.61 -0.12 -0.64
CA PHE A 52 13.77 -0.90 -1.86
C PHE A 52 13.66 -2.38 -1.54
N PHE A 53 12.86 -3.12 -2.31
CA PHE A 53 12.88 -4.58 -2.23
C PHE A 53 14.02 -5.09 -3.10
N LYS A 54 14.90 -5.91 -2.52
CA LYS A 54 16.07 -6.48 -3.23
C LYS A 54 15.92 -7.96 -3.51
N GLY A 55 14.83 -8.57 -3.05
CA GLY A 55 14.53 -9.94 -3.40
C GLY A 55 13.04 -10.22 -3.42
N SER A 56 12.67 -11.28 -4.13
CA SER A 56 11.31 -11.75 -4.25
C SER A 56 11.29 -13.27 -4.43
N LYS A 57 10.26 -13.94 -3.93
CA LYS A 57 10.06 -15.37 -4.11
C LYS A 57 8.58 -15.72 -4.10
N ASN A 58 8.24 -16.92 -4.60
CA ASN A 58 6.87 -17.41 -4.51
C ASN A 58 6.41 -17.53 -3.05
N SER A 59 5.12 -17.26 -2.81
CA SER A 59 4.49 -17.49 -1.51
C SER A 59 3.74 -18.82 -1.51
N GLN A 60 3.25 -19.24 -0.34
CA GLN A 60 2.39 -20.42 -0.20
C GLN A 60 0.97 -20.19 -0.73
N THR A 61 0.55 -18.93 -0.86
CA THR A 61 -0.81 -18.54 -1.29
C THR A 61 -0.87 -18.09 -2.74
N GLY A 62 0.29 -17.87 -3.36
CA GLY A 62 0.42 -17.43 -4.75
C GLY A 62 0.14 -18.54 -5.74
N LYS A 63 -0.66 -18.25 -6.76
CA LYS A 63 -0.84 -19.13 -7.93
C LYS A 63 0.12 -18.74 -9.03
N ILE A 64 0.29 -19.65 -9.99
CA ILE A 64 1.26 -19.53 -11.07
C ILE A 64 0.53 -19.75 -12.39
N TYR A 65 0.85 -18.91 -13.36
CA TYR A 65 0.24 -18.96 -14.68
C TYR A 65 1.29 -18.78 -15.75
N GLU A 66 1.07 -19.44 -16.87
CA GLU A 66 1.70 -19.07 -18.14
C GLU A 66 0.73 -18.16 -18.90
N VAL A 67 1.22 -17.03 -19.40
CA VAL A 67 0.52 -16.18 -20.34
C VAL A 67 0.77 -16.73 -21.74
N LEU A 68 -0.28 -17.26 -22.34
CA LEU A 68 -0.29 -17.87 -23.66
C LEU A 68 -0.46 -16.81 -24.76
N PRO A 69 -0.16 -17.19 -26.01
CA PRO A 69 -0.39 -16.35 -27.17
C PRO A 69 -1.84 -15.90 -27.28
N GLY A 70 -2.00 -14.63 -27.61
CA GLY A 70 -3.28 -14.06 -28.00
C GLY A 70 -3.13 -12.61 -28.44
N PRO A 71 -4.25 -11.96 -28.79
CA PRO A 71 -4.30 -10.51 -28.97
C PRO A 71 -3.81 -9.81 -27.70
N ALA A 72 -2.96 -8.79 -27.85
CA ALA A 72 -2.59 -7.96 -26.71
C ALA A 72 -3.83 -7.26 -26.16
N VAL A 73 -3.96 -7.17 -24.83
CA VAL A 73 -5.16 -6.58 -24.19
C VAL A 73 -5.31 -5.11 -24.56
N ILE A 74 -4.22 -4.34 -24.50
CA ILE A 74 -4.21 -2.90 -24.78
C ILE A 74 -4.26 -2.60 -26.29
N ASN A 75 -3.70 -3.46 -27.15
CA ASN A 75 -3.73 -3.32 -28.60
C ASN A 75 -4.06 -4.65 -29.30
N PRO A 76 -5.34 -5.02 -29.43
CA PRO A 76 -5.74 -6.33 -29.97
C PRO A 76 -5.34 -6.59 -31.43
N ALA A 77 -4.97 -5.55 -32.20
CA ALA A 77 -4.45 -5.72 -33.55
C ALA A 77 -3.06 -6.39 -33.56
N MET A 78 -2.33 -6.34 -32.45
CA MET A 78 -1.08 -7.08 -32.25
C MET A 78 -1.41 -8.47 -31.73
N SER A 79 -1.21 -9.48 -32.56
CA SER A 79 -1.44 -10.89 -32.24
C SER A 79 -0.57 -11.79 -33.13
N PRO A 80 0.03 -12.87 -32.60
CA PRO A 80 0.09 -13.23 -31.18
C PRO A 80 1.08 -12.35 -30.40
N THR A 81 0.82 -12.16 -29.10
CA THR A 81 1.74 -11.46 -28.17
C THR A 81 1.79 -12.17 -26.82
N PRO A 82 2.84 -11.90 -26.01
CA PRO A 82 2.90 -12.31 -24.61
C PRO A 82 2.06 -11.43 -23.67
N PHE A 83 1.28 -10.48 -24.18
CA PHE A 83 0.54 -9.49 -23.37
C PHE A 83 -0.98 -9.69 -23.46
N SER A 84 -1.40 -10.95 -23.48
CA SER A 84 -2.79 -11.35 -23.67
C SER A 84 -3.49 -11.71 -22.34
N ASP A 85 -4.81 -11.89 -22.40
CA ASP A 85 -5.61 -12.47 -21.31
C ASP A 85 -5.77 -13.99 -21.43
N ASN A 86 -5.11 -14.61 -22.39
CA ASN A 86 -5.07 -16.06 -22.51
C ASN A 86 -4.03 -16.57 -21.51
N ILE A 87 -4.48 -17.05 -20.35
CA ILE A 87 -3.59 -17.56 -19.30
C ILE A 87 -3.97 -18.99 -18.93
N LYS A 88 -2.97 -19.80 -18.57
CA LYS A 88 -3.16 -21.18 -18.12
C LYS A 88 -2.46 -21.36 -16.78
N ALA A 89 -3.22 -21.82 -15.78
CA ALA A 89 -2.65 -22.18 -14.50
C ALA A 89 -1.63 -23.31 -14.66
N THR A 90 -0.53 -23.24 -13.93
CA THR A 90 0.57 -24.19 -14.00
C THR A 90 1.32 -24.25 -12.66
N ASP A 91 2.39 -25.03 -12.61
CA ASP A 91 3.22 -25.23 -11.44
C ASP A 91 4.63 -24.66 -11.64
N GLY A 92 5.24 -24.23 -10.54
CA GLY A 92 6.59 -23.69 -10.54
C GLY A 92 7.00 -23.17 -9.17
N THR A 93 8.23 -22.70 -9.08
CA THR A 93 8.77 -22.00 -7.91
C THR A 93 9.74 -20.96 -8.40
N TYR A 94 9.88 -19.86 -7.66
CA TYR A 94 10.98 -18.95 -7.95
C TYR A 94 11.49 -18.25 -6.70
N SER A 95 12.76 -17.87 -6.77
CA SER A 95 13.43 -16.95 -5.86
C SER A 95 14.42 -16.12 -6.65
N LEU A 96 14.47 -14.83 -6.34
CA LEU A 96 15.33 -13.84 -6.99
C LEU A 96 15.87 -12.89 -5.91
N VAL A 97 17.17 -12.61 -5.96
CA VAL A 97 17.82 -11.54 -5.19
C VAL A 97 18.71 -10.76 -6.14
N VAL A 98 18.60 -9.43 -6.08
CA VAL A 98 19.28 -8.49 -6.96
C VAL A 98 20.14 -7.51 -6.18
N GLU A 99 21.14 -6.98 -6.85
CA GLU A 99 21.99 -5.90 -6.41
C GLU A 99 21.89 -4.78 -7.44
N ASP A 100 21.35 -3.64 -7.00
CA ASP A 100 21.32 -2.38 -7.74
C ASP A 100 22.36 -1.47 -7.07
N ASN A 101 23.44 -1.22 -7.81
CA ASN A 101 24.65 -0.50 -7.39
C ASN A 101 24.89 0.75 -8.26
N VAL A 102 24.33 0.79 -9.49
CA VAL A 102 24.53 1.86 -10.46
C VAL A 102 23.19 2.26 -11.08
N ASP A 103 22.64 3.39 -10.64
CA ASP A 103 21.29 3.86 -11.04
C ASP A 103 21.10 4.19 -12.54
N VAL A 104 22.18 4.21 -13.32
CA VAL A 104 22.19 4.65 -14.73
C VAL A 104 22.87 3.62 -15.62
N ASP A 105 22.42 3.54 -16.87
CA ASP A 105 23.00 2.64 -17.85
C ASP A 105 24.48 2.92 -18.07
N SER A 106 25.27 1.87 -17.88
CA SER A 106 26.71 1.91 -18.09
C SER A 106 27.19 0.52 -18.49
N PRO A 107 28.07 0.38 -19.49
CA PRO A 107 28.71 -0.91 -19.79
C PRO A 107 29.56 -1.44 -18.63
N ASN A 108 29.90 -0.55 -17.69
CA ASN A 108 30.67 -0.84 -16.48
C ASN A 108 29.80 -0.89 -15.22
N SER A 109 28.46 -0.98 -15.36
CA SER A 109 27.60 -1.19 -14.20
C SER A 109 28.02 -2.47 -13.45
N THR A 110 27.89 -2.42 -12.13
CA THR A 110 28.15 -3.54 -11.23
C THR A 110 26.85 -4.10 -10.66
N ASP A 111 25.71 -3.82 -11.30
CA ASP A 111 24.44 -4.44 -10.93
C ASP A 111 24.48 -5.94 -11.19
N ASN A 112 23.79 -6.71 -10.38
CA ASN A 112 23.92 -8.16 -10.42
C ASN A 112 22.66 -8.86 -9.94
N VAL A 113 22.53 -10.13 -10.33
CA VAL A 113 21.61 -11.09 -9.68
C VAL A 113 22.45 -11.96 -8.75
N SER A 114 22.34 -11.71 -7.44
CA SER A 114 23.12 -12.43 -6.44
C SER A 114 22.63 -13.86 -6.21
N SER A 115 21.33 -14.11 -6.40
CA SER A 115 20.75 -15.45 -6.38
C SER A 115 19.52 -15.50 -7.27
N VAL A 116 19.40 -16.58 -8.05
CA VAL A 116 18.19 -16.87 -8.81
C VAL A 116 17.96 -18.37 -8.90
N ASN A 117 16.71 -18.77 -8.74
CA ASN A 117 16.25 -20.10 -9.05
C ASN A 117 14.80 -19.97 -9.49
N ILE A 118 14.52 -20.26 -10.75
CA ILE A 118 13.17 -20.23 -11.34
C ILE A 118 12.95 -21.59 -11.97
N GLU A 119 11.93 -22.30 -11.53
CA GLU A 119 11.44 -23.53 -12.16
C GLU A 119 9.97 -23.37 -12.51
N PHE A 120 9.57 -23.85 -13.68
CA PHE A 120 8.16 -23.82 -14.09
C PHE A 120 7.85 -24.91 -15.10
N THR A 121 6.56 -25.24 -15.20
CA THR A 121 6.02 -26.15 -16.20
C THR A 121 5.37 -25.34 -17.31
N ALA A 122 5.85 -25.47 -18.54
CA ALA A 122 5.24 -24.84 -19.70
C ALA A 122 3.96 -25.59 -20.12
N ASN A 123 3.19 -24.99 -21.03
CA ASN A 123 1.87 -25.47 -21.43
C ASN A 123 1.88 -26.84 -22.10
N ASP A 124 3.01 -27.23 -22.69
CA ASP A 124 3.32 -28.52 -23.30
C ASP A 124 3.66 -29.62 -22.26
N GLY A 125 3.76 -29.24 -20.98
CA GLY A 125 4.10 -30.11 -19.86
C GLY A 125 5.60 -30.22 -19.59
N LYS A 126 6.46 -29.57 -20.38
CA LYS A 126 7.90 -29.58 -20.16
C LYS A 126 8.27 -28.68 -18.98
N ARG A 127 9.19 -29.16 -18.15
CA ARG A 127 9.70 -28.41 -17.00
C ARG A 127 11.02 -27.74 -17.34
N PHE A 128 11.08 -26.44 -17.08
CA PHE A 128 12.24 -25.60 -17.34
C PHE A 128 12.82 -25.03 -16.07
N LYS A 129 14.11 -24.68 -16.14
CA LYS A 129 14.87 -24.08 -15.06
C LYS A 129 15.75 -22.93 -15.56
N ILE A 130 15.80 -21.86 -14.76
CA ILE A 130 16.76 -20.75 -14.86
C ILE A 130 17.40 -20.61 -13.48
N ASP A 131 18.71 -20.82 -13.39
CA ASP A 131 19.49 -20.76 -12.14
C ASP A 131 20.65 -19.76 -12.20
N GLN A 132 20.80 -19.06 -13.33
CA GLN A 132 21.76 -17.97 -13.52
C GLN A 132 21.16 -16.93 -14.45
N ILE A 133 21.37 -15.65 -14.13
CA ILE A 133 21.06 -14.51 -14.99
C ILE A 133 22.31 -13.66 -15.08
N LYS A 134 22.78 -13.41 -16.31
CA LYS A 134 23.82 -12.41 -16.57
C LYS A 134 23.13 -11.10 -16.95
N ILE A 135 23.24 -10.07 -16.10
CA ILE A 135 22.63 -8.76 -16.39
C ILE A 135 23.18 -8.18 -17.70
N ILE A 136 22.28 -7.56 -18.47
CA ILE A 136 22.63 -6.81 -19.68
C ILE A 136 23.00 -5.38 -19.25
N HIS A 137 24.28 -5.06 -19.39
CA HIS A 137 24.80 -3.71 -19.19
C HIS A 137 25.00 -3.04 -20.55
N LYS A 138 24.37 -1.87 -20.75
CA LYS A 138 24.43 -1.12 -22.00
C LYS A 138 24.91 0.32 -21.77
N PRO A 139 25.46 1.00 -22.80
CA PRO A 139 25.75 2.42 -22.71
C PRO A 139 24.51 3.25 -22.42
N ASP A 140 24.70 4.36 -21.70
CA ASP A 140 23.65 5.36 -21.54
C ASP A 140 23.15 5.87 -22.90
N GLY A 141 21.83 6.02 -23.01
CA GLY A 141 21.15 6.38 -24.26
C GLY A 141 21.12 5.30 -25.36
N ALA A 142 21.65 4.10 -25.13
CA ALA A 142 21.56 3.01 -26.11
C ALA A 142 20.18 2.33 -26.09
N GLY A 143 19.58 2.09 -27.26
CA GLY A 143 18.23 1.51 -27.37
C GLY A 143 17.11 2.50 -27.06
N ASP A 144 15.88 2.00 -26.95
CA ASP A 144 14.68 2.86 -26.86
C ASP A 144 14.39 3.41 -25.46
N HIS A 145 14.95 2.80 -24.40
CA HIS A 145 14.74 3.20 -23.02
C HIS A 145 15.88 2.73 -22.11
N THR A 146 15.92 3.25 -20.88
CA THR A 146 16.95 2.88 -19.89
C THR A 146 16.71 1.50 -19.26
N PHE A 147 17.78 0.78 -18.92
CA PHE A 147 17.75 -0.44 -18.10
C PHE A 147 18.21 -0.18 -16.65
N PHE A 148 18.40 1.08 -16.27
CA PHE A 148 18.80 1.52 -14.93
C PHE A 148 20.14 0.90 -14.48
N GLY A 149 21.12 0.80 -15.38
CA GLY A 149 22.37 0.08 -15.08
C GLY A 149 22.27 -1.44 -15.27
N GLY A 150 21.05 -1.96 -15.36
CA GLY A 150 20.73 -3.37 -15.59
C GLY A 150 19.69 -3.91 -14.60
N VAL A 151 19.60 -3.32 -13.41
CA VAL A 151 18.57 -3.58 -12.39
C VAL A 151 17.93 -2.25 -11.99
N GLY A 152 16.62 -2.14 -12.08
CA GLY A 152 15.87 -0.98 -11.58
C GLY A 152 15.06 -1.32 -10.34
N LEU A 153 15.19 -0.52 -9.28
CA LEU A 153 14.35 -0.60 -8.10
C LEU A 153 13.32 0.56 -8.04
N ASN A 154 12.08 0.24 -7.69
CA ASN A 154 10.93 1.15 -7.60
C ASN A 154 10.77 2.07 -8.83
N LYS A 155 10.60 1.50 -10.02
CA LYS A 155 10.44 2.25 -11.26
C LYS A 155 9.00 2.18 -11.75
N VAL A 156 8.43 3.33 -12.13
CA VAL A 156 7.17 3.34 -12.88
C VAL A 156 7.49 3.00 -14.33
N MET A 157 6.87 1.95 -14.86
CA MET A 157 7.13 1.41 -16.20
C MET A 157 5.85 1.30 -17.01
N HIS A 158 6.01 1.01 -18.30
CA HIS A 158 4.95 0.74 -19.28
C HIS A 158 3.96 1.89 -19.47
N GLY A 159 2.83 1.61 -20.13
CA GLY A 159 1.86 2.63 -20.54
C GLY A 159 2.53 3.78 -21.29
N ASN A 160 2.29 5.01 -20.84
CA ASN A 160 2.91 6.21 -21.41
C ASN A 160 4.18 6.69 -20.68
N SER A 161 4.80 5.87 -19.83
CA SER A 161 6.01 6.24 -19.07
C SER A 161 7.24 6.48 -19.95
N GLY A 162 7.23 5.99 -21.20
CA GLY A 162 8.40 5.97 -22.08
C GLY A 162 9.41 4.88 -21.74
N ILE A 163 9.08 3.97 -20.81
CA ILE A 163 9.95 2.87 -20.38
C ILE A 163 9.23 1.53 -20.62
N GLY A 164 9.85 0.62 -21.36
CA GLY A 164 9.24 -0.66 -21.73
C GLY A 164 8.12 -0.54 -22.78
N THR A 165 7.39 -1.62 -23.00
CA THR A 165 6.29 -1.66 -23.98
C THR A 165 5.05 -0.88 -23.51
N ASN A 166 4.28 -0.35 -24.47
CA ASN A 166 2.94 0.21 -24.22
C ASN A 166 1.82 -0.85 -24.25
N LEU A 167 2.17 -2.14 -24.35
CA LEU A 167 1.23 -3.28 -24.31
C LEU A 167 0.94 -3.79 -22.89
N MET A 168 1.53 -3.15 -21.88
CA MET A 168 1.28 -3.37 -20.46
C MET A 168 0.75 -2.08 -19.83
N PRO A 169 -0.09 -2.15 -18.79
CA PRO A 169 -0.55 -0.95 -18.08
C PRO A 169 0.61 -0.21 -17.43
N LYS A 170 0.42 1.08 -17.22
CA LYS A 170 1.34 1.83 -16.35
C LYS A 170 1.28 1.23 -14.94
N MET A 171 2.44 0.88 -14.39
CA MET A 171 2.55 0.19 -13.10
C MET A 171 3.87 0.50 -12.40
N LEU A 172 3.92 0.26 -11.10
CA LEU A 172 5.13 0.29 -10.29
C LEU A 172 5.81 -1.09 -10.30
N ALA A 173 7.03 -1.14 -10.83
CA ALA A 173 7.95 -2.25 -10.64
C ALA A 173 8.80 -2.02 -9.39
N TYR A 174 8.65 -2.87 -8.37
CA TYR A 174 9.54 -2.91 -7.21
C TYR A 174 10.95 -3.36 -7.61
N ILE A 175 11.03 -4.35 -8.49
CA ILE A 175 12.27 -4.84 -9.12
C ILE A 175 12.00 -4.99 -10.62
N THR A 176 12.91 -4.52 -11.45
CA THR A 176 12.92 -4.77 -12.89
C THR A 176 14.35 -5.08 -13.34
N LEU A 177 14.54 -6.01 -14.26
CA LEU A 177 15.85 -6.30 -14.82
C LEU A 177 15.77 -6.85 -16.24
N TRP A 178 16.88 -6.73 -16.95
CA TRP A 178 17.12 -7.37 -18.24
C TRP A 178 18.41 -8.18 -18.18
N GLY A 179 18.37 -9.41 -18.67
CA GLY A 179 19.51 -10.31 -18.60
C GLY A 179 19.55 -11.34 -19.70
N LEU A 180 20.66 -12.08 -19.75
CA LEU A 180 20.84 -13.28 -20.55
C LEU A 180 20.79 -14.51 -19.66
N VAL A 181 20.08 -15.55 -20.11
CA VAL A 181 19.92 -16.82 -19.40
C VAL A 181 20.15 -18.01 -20.30
N ASP A 182 20.58 -19.11 -19.69
CA ASP A 182 20.44 -20.42 -20.30
C ASP A 182 19.15 -21.06 -19.77
N LEU A 183 18.22 -21.36 -20.68
CA LEU A 183 17.01 -22.12 -20.37
C LEU A 183 17.40 -23.60 -20.30
N LYS A 184 17.22 -24.21 -19.14
CA LYS A 184 17.57 -25.62 -18.89
C LYS A 184 16.35 -26.49 -18.76
N ASP A 185 16.49 -27.77 -19.06
CA ASP A 185 15.53 -28.80 -18.66
C ASP A 185 15.64 -29.02 -17.14
N ALA A 186 14.54 -28.90 -16.41
CA ALA A 186 14.57 -28.91 -14.95
C ALA A 186 14.95 -30.29 -14.36
N ALA A 187 14.66 -31.38 -15.07
CA ALA A 187 14.93 -32.74 -14.58
C ALA A 187 16.40 -33.14 -14.79
N THR A 188 17.00 -32.71 -15.91
CA THR A 188 18.34 -33.13 -16.31
C THR A 188 19.42 -32.06 -16.10
N GLY A 189 19.04 -30.79 -16.02
CA GLY A 189 19.96 -29.64 -15.97
C GLY A 189 20.61 -29.29 -17.31
N ASN A 190 20.28 -30.00 -18.39
CA ASN A 190 20.83 -29.75 -19.72
C ASN A 190 20.30 -28.43 -20.29
N VAL A 191 21.18 -27.65 -20.91
CA VAL A 191 20.80 -26.40 -21.61
C VAL A 191 19.96 -26.76 -22.84
N VAL A 192 18.73 -26.25 -22.87
CA VAL A 192 17.79 -26.36 -23.99
C VAL A 192 17.99 -25.19 -24.96
N ALA A 193 18.23 -23.99 -24.43
CA ALA A 193 18.48 -22.80 -25.22
C ALA A 193 19.39 -21.84 -24.46
N SER A 194 20.51 -21.48 -25.08
CA SER A 194 21.52 -20.62 -24.45
C SER A 194 21.31 -19.14 -24.77
N ASN A 195 21.84 -18.24 -23.93
CA ASN A 195 21.90 -16.79 -24.17
C ASN A 195 20.55 -16.16 -24.56
N ARG A 196 19.48 -16.56 -23.87
CA ARG A 196 18.13 -16.03 -24.06
C ARG A 196 17.96 -14.73 -23.32
N ILE A 197 17.40 -13.71 -23.98
CA ILE A 197 17.00 -12.50 -23.28
C ILE A 197 15.84 -12.82 -22.35
N VAL A 198 16.02 -12.51 -21.08
CA VAL A 198 14.99 -12.51 -20.06
C VAL A 198 14.71 -11.08 -19.61
N HIS A 199 13.44 -10.77 -19.42
CA HIS A 199 13.01 -9.62 -18.65
C HIS A 199 12.23 -10.11 -17.44
N ILE A 200 12.54 -9.58 -16.26
CA ILE A 200 11.85 -9.93 -15.03
C ILE A 200 11.34 -8.65 -14.38
N MET A 201 10.09 -8.67 -13.96
CA MET A 201 9.50 -7.62 -13.16
C MET A 201 8.84 -8.21 -11.92
N VAL A 202 9.09 -7.62 -10.77
CA VAL A 202 8.34 -7.81 -9.55
C VAL A 202 7.60 -6.50 -9.28
N ALA A 203 6.27 -6.53 -9.28
CA ALA A 203 5.48 -5.32 -9.44
C ALA A 203 4.14 -5.37 -8.69
N SER A 204 3.45 -4.22 -8.67
CA SER A 204 2.05 -4.14 -8.25
C SER A 204 1.14 -4.99 -9.16
N LYS A 205 -0.01 -5.44 -8.62
CA LYS A 205 -0.91 -6.36 -9.33
C LYS A 205 -1.52 -5.66 -10.55
N VAL A 206 -1.35 -6.23 -11.74
CA VAL A 206 -1.86 -5.63 -13.00
C VAL A 206 -3.04 -6.35 -13.60
N ARG A 207 -3.51 -7.41 -12.95
CA ARG A 207 -4.74 -8.10 -13.31
C ARG A 207 -5.82 -7.88 -12.24
N ASN A 208 -7.07 -7.80 -12.67
CA ASN A 208 -8.21 -7.74 -11.76
C ASN A 208 -8.54 -9.12 -11.16
N ASP A 209 -9.62 -9.22 -10.39
CA ASP A 209 -10.01 -10.47 -9.73
C ASP A 209 -10.48 -11.57 -10.70
N ASP A 210 -10.86 -11.19 -11.94
CA ASP A 210 -11.16 -12.11 -13.04
C ASP A 210 -9.90 -12.48 -13.86
N LEU A 211 -8.71 -12.12 -13.36
CA LEU A 211 -7.41 -12.28 -14.00
C LEU A 211 -7.28 -11.58 -15.37
N LYS A 212 -8.10 -10.56 -15.62
CA LYS A 212 -8.00 -9.72 -16.82
C LYS A 212 -7.04 -8.57 -16.57
N MET A 213 -6.15 -8.34 -17.53
CA MET A 213 -5.19 -7.25 -17.46
C MET A 213 -5.93 -5.90 -17.44
N ILE A 214 -5.50 -5.02 -16.54
CA ILE A 214 -5.98 -3.65 -16.47
C ILE A 214 -5.42 -2.93 -17.71
N PRO A 215 -6.25 -2.31 -18.58
CA PRO A 215 -5.77 -1.75 -19.85
C PRO A 215 -5.32 -0.27 -19.74
N GLU A 216 -5.15 0.26 -18.53
CA GLU A 216 -4.88 1.69 -18.32
C GLU A 216 -3.41 2.03 -18.56
N VAL A 217 -3.16 2.93 -19.53
CA VAL A 217 -1.79 3.31 -19.92
C VAL A 217 -1.38 4.69 -19.42
N ASP A 218 -2.35 5.57 -19.14
CA ASP A 218 -2.06 6.96 -18.77
C ASP A 218 -1.88 7.15 -17.26
N LYS A 219 -2.60 6.35 -16.47
CA LYS A 219 -2.57 6.37 -15.01
C LYS A 219 -2.23 4.98 -14.49
N ASP A 220 -1.46 4.95 -13.42
CA ASP A 220 -1.27 3.71 -12.68
C ASP A 220 -2.59 3.36 -11.97
N LYS A 221 -3.19 2.25 -12.39
CA LYS A 221 -4.39 1.66 -11.78
C LYS A 221 -4.12 0.26 -11.23
N SER A 222 -2.86 -0.14 -11.17
CA SER A 222 -2.47 -1.41 -10.56
C SER A 222 -2.84 -1.43 -9.08
N ASP A 223 -3.05 -2.62 -8.53
CA ASP A 223 -3.28 -2.77 -7.10
C ASP A 223 -1.95 -2.64 -6.35
N HIS A 224 -1.81 -1.54 -5.59
CA HIS A 224 -0.62 -1.28 -4.77
C HIS A 224 -0.61 -2.05 -3.45
N ASP A 225 -1.61 -2.91 -3.18
CA ASP A 225 -1.55 -3.83 -2.04
C ASP A 225 -0.34 -4.74 -2.19
N THR A 226 0.66 -4.51 -1.35
CA THR A 226 1.95 -5.17 -1.51
C THR A 226 1.86 -6.67 -1.24
N TRP A 227 0.82 -7.12 -0.53
CA TRP A 227 0.51 -8.55 -0.40
C TRP A 227 0.08 -9.21 -1.71
N MET A 228 -0.36 -8.43 -2.68
CA MET A 228 -0.86 -8.86 -3.97
C MET A 228 0.17 -8.63 -5.08
N ALA A 229 1.42 -8.31 -4.75
CA ALA A 229 2.47 -8.13 -5.72
C ALA A 229 2.62 -9.37 -6.61
N GLU A 230 2.96 -9.15 -7.88
CA GLU A 230 3.11 -10.18 -8.90
C GLU A 230 4.55 -10.19 -9.43
N THR A 231 5.02 -11.35 -9.86
CA THR A 231 6.29 -11.47 -10.60
C THR A 231 6.03 -11.99 -12.00
N HIS A 232 6.53 -11.28 -12.99
CA HIS A 232 6.53 -11.64 -14.39
C HIS A 232 7.94 -12.00 -14.85
N VAL A 233 8.09 -13.16 -15.49
CA VAL A 233 9.33 -13.61 -16.13
C VAL A 233 9.02 -13.87 -17.58
N ILE A 234 9.62 -13.10 -18.48
CA ILE A 234 9.41 -13.24 -19.93
C ILE A 234 10.73 -13.53 -20.64
N LEU A 235 10.74 -14.61 -21.42
CA LEU A 235 11.80 -14.90 -22.40
C LEU A 235 11.26 -14.48 -23.76
N ILE A 236 11.81 -13.39 -24.29
CA ILE A 236 11.31 -12.78 -25.52
C ILE A 236 11.76 -13.57 -26.77
N PRO A 237 11.00 -13.51 -27.88
CA PRO A 237 11.29 -14.22 -29.12
C PRO A 237 12.34 -13.50 -29.99
N GLN A 238 13.25 -12.73 -29.40
CA GLN A 238 14.21 -11.88 -30.10
C GLN A 238 15.62 -11.97 -29.47
N ASP A 239 16.65 -11.71 -30.27
CA ASP A 239 18.02 -11.47 -29.80
C ASP A 239 18.27 -9.98 -29.52
N MET A 240 19.51 -9.62 -29.17
CA MET A 240 19.89 -8.25 -28.77
C MET A 240 19.87 -7.27 -29.94
N GLU A 241 19.96 -7.78 -31.16
CA GLU A 241 19.87 -7.03 -32.41
C GLU A 241 18.43 -6.94 -32.94
N GLY A 242 17.48 -7.57 -32.25
CA GLY A 242 16.06 -7.59 -32.60
C GLY A 242 15.67 -8.64 -33.64
N ASN A 243 16.58 -9.53 -34.03
CA ASN A 243 16.27 -10.62 -34.98
C ASN A 243 15.39 -11.68 -34.31
N PRO A 244 14.56 -12.41 -35.09
CA PRO A 244 13.78 -13.52 -34.58
C PRO A 244 14.67 -14.58 -33.93
N SER A 245 14.40 -14.84 -32.66
CA SER A 245 15.05 -15.88 -31.87
C SER A 245 13.95 -16.56 -31.06
N PRO A 246 13.16 -17.50 -31.61
CA PRO A 246 12.09 -18.14 -30.85
C PRO A 246 12.66 -19.02 -29.73
N VAL A 247 11.98 -19.07 -28.58
CA VAL A 247 12.30 -19.97 -27.46
C VAL A 247 11.97 -21.42 -27.87
N PRO A 248 12.96 -22.33 -27.91
CA PRO A 248 12.72 -23.73 -28.26
C PRO A 248 11.85 -24.45 -27.23
N GLY A 249 11.00 -25.36 -27.71
CA GLY A 249 10.10 -26.12 -26.84
C GLY A 249 8.87 -25.33 -26.39
N THR A 250 8.53 -24.24 -27.08
CA THR A 250 7.20 -23.63 -26.99
C THR A 250 6.60 -23.51 -28.38
N ASP A 251 5.28 -23.70 -28.48
CA ASP A 251 4.58 -23.62 -29.77
C ASP A 251 4.56 -22.19 -30.36
N HIS A 252 4.97 -21.20 -29.57
CA HIS A 252 4.73 -19.80 -29.84
C HIS A 252 5.96 -18.89 -29.71
N GLY A 253 7.12 -19.48 -29.46
CA GLY A 253 8.41 -18.80 -29.55
C GLY A 253 8.76 -17.87 -28.39
N PHE A 254 7.91 -17.73 -27.37
CA PHE A 254 8.23 -17.04 -26.13
C PHE A 254 7.83 -17.88 -24.92
N ILE A 255 8.22 -17.43 -23.73
CA ILE A 255 7.69 -17.90 -22.44
C ILE A 255 7.32 -16.66 -21.65
N HIS A 256 6.14 -16.61 -21.03
CA HIS A 256 5.77 -15.57 -20.08
C HIS A 256 5.10 -16.20 -18.87
N MET A 257 5.83 -16.25 -17.77
CA MET A 257 5.36 -16.82 -16.51
C MET A 257 4.99 -15.70 -15.54
N MET A 258 3.91 -15.91 -14.78
CA MET A 258 3.40 -14.99 -13.78
C MET A 258 3.18 -15.72 -12.45
N TRP A 259 3.70 -15.16 -11.36
CA TRP A 259 3.44 -15.60 -9.99
C TRP A 259 2.66 -14.53 -9.24
N GLU A 260 1.56 -14.91 -8.59
CA GLU A 260 0.75 -14.02 -7.75
C GLU A 260 1.23 -13.99 -6.29
N ASN A 261 0.84 -12.94 -5.57
CA ASN A 261 0.97 -12.81 -4.10
C ASN A 261 2.40 -13.08 -3.60
N VAL A 262 3.39 -12.53 -4.27
CA VAL A 262 4.79 -12.89 -4.03
C VAL A 262 5.31 -12.31 -2.72
N GLU A 263 6.28 -12.99 -2.10
CA GLU A 263 6.95 -12.48 -0.91
C GLU A 263 8.06 -11.51 -1.33
N LEU A 264 7.94 -10.24 -0.96
CA LEU A 264 9.00 -9.25 -1.14
C LEU A 264 9.95 -9.26 0.07
N THR A 265 11.24 -9.03 -0.19
CA THR A 265 12.27 -9.06 0.85
C THR A 265 13.27 -7.92 0.69
N ASN A 266 13.77 -7.44 1.83
CA ASN A 266 14.92 -6.56 1.95
C ASN A 266 15.72 -7.03 3.17
N SER A 267 16.98 -7.41 2.96
CA SER A 267 17.84 -7.95 4.01
C SER A 267 18.28 -6.94 5.06
N ASN A 268 18.17 -5.63 4.75
CA ASN A 268 18.83 -4.57 5.52
C ASN A 268 17.89 -3.84 6.48
N ARG A 269 16.58 -4.12 6.43
CA ARG A 269 15.58 -3.46 7.27
C ARG A 269 14.27 -4.24 7.31
N ASP A 270 13.61 -4.21 8.47
CA ASP A 270 12.18 -4.55 8.56
C ASP A 270 11.33 -3.45 7.90
N TRP A 271 10.84 -3.76 6.71
CA TRP A 271 10.04 -2.88 5.88
C TRP A 271 8.58 -2.80 6.33
N LYS A 272 8.13 -3.68 7.22
CA LYS A 272 6.77 -3.64 7.79
C LYS A 272 6.56 -2.48 8.77
N LYS A 273 7.60 -1.69 9.07
CA LYS A 273 7.54 -0.61 10.07
C LYS A 273 6.86 0.67 9.63
N VAL A 274 6.76 0.94 8.33
CA VAL A 274 6.05 2.12 7.81
C VAL A 274 5.25 1.73 6.58
N TYR A 275 3.96 1.99 6.63
CA TYR A 275 3.05 1.63 5.55
C TYR A 275 1.82 2.52 5.53
N GLU A 276 1.19 2.57 4.37
CA GLU A 276 -0.10 3.17 4.13
C GLU A 276 -1.17 2.08 4.14
N ILE A 277 -2.32 2.36 4.79
CA ILE A 277 -3.51 1.53 4.63
C ILE A 277 -4.22 1.97 3.35
N LEU A 278 -4.41 1.01 2.45
CA LEU A 278 -5.12 1.23 1.19
C LEU A 278 -6.62 1.04 1.38
N PRO A 279 -7.47 1.61 0.50
CA PRO A 279 -8.91 1.35 0.55
C PRO A 279 -9.20 -0.14 0.37
N GLY A 280 -10.14 -0.62 1.15
CA GLY A 280 -10.73 -1.94 0.93
C GLY A 280 -11.90 -2.18 1.86
N PRO A 281 -12.43 -3.41 1.85
CA PRO A 281 -13.37 -3.87 2.86
C PRO A 281 -12.79 -3.63 4.26
N ALA A 282 -13.58 -3.04 5.16
CA ALA A 282 -13.17 -2.91 6.56
C ALA A 282 -12.95 -4.31 7.14
N ALA A 283 -11.88 -4.49 7.92
CA ALA A 283 -11.54 -5.80 8.47
C ALA A 283 -12.62 -6.32 9.44
N VAL A 284 -13.22 -5.43 10.24
CA VAL A 284 -14.30 -5.75 11.18
C VAL A 284 -15.64 -5.96 10.46
N ASN A 285 -15.93 -5.15 9.44
CA ASN A 285 -17.19 -5.19 8.71
C ASN A 285 -16.97 -5.13 7.18
N PRO A 286 -16.73 -6.27 6.52
CA PRO A 286 -16.35 -6.30 5.11
C PRO A 286 -17.40 -5.73 4.14
N VAL A 287 -18.67 -5.59 4.55
CA VAL A 287 -19.69 -4.95 3.70
C VAL A 287 -19.48 -3.43 3.57
N MET A 288 -18.72 -2.83 4.49
CA MET A 288 -18.29 -1.44 4.38
C MET A 288 -17.01 -1.39 3.56
N SER A 289 -17.12 -0.91 2.34
CA SER A 289 -16.02 -0.79 1.39
C SER A 289 -16.30 0.35 0.39
N PRO A 290 -15.29 1.15 0.02
CA PRO A 290 -13.94 1.19 0.58
C PRO A 290 -13.88 1.93 1.92
N THR A 291 -12.93 1.55 2.79
CA THR A 291 -12.67 2.23 4.07
C THR A 291 -11.18 2.35 4.37
N PRO A 292 -10.75 3.26 5.26
CA PRO A 292 -9.38 3.33 5.79
C PRO A 292 -9.06 2.25 6.84
N PHE A 293 -9.96 1.29 7.07
CA PHE A 293 -9.83 0.25 8.10
C PHE A 293 -9.68 -1.15 7.50
N SER A 294 -9.04 -1.20 6.32
CA SER A 294 -8.82 -2.43 5.58
C SER A 294 -7.55 -3.17 6.02
N ASN A 295 -7.34 -4.34 5.41
CA ASN A 295 -6.12 -5.16 5.53
C ASN A 295 -5.16 -5.01 4.34
N LYS A 296 -5.48 -4.10 3.40
CA LYS A 296 -4.64 -3.79 2.24
C LYS A 296 -3.59 -2.76 2.65
N VAL A 297 -2.34 -2.98 2.27
CA VAL A 297 -1.23 -2.11 2.70
C VAL A 297 -0.26 -1.83 1.56
N ALA A 298 0.29 -0.61 1.53
CA ALA A 298 1.42 -0.25 0.68
C ALA A 298 2.60 0.15 1.55
N PHE A 299 3.75 -0.51 1.40
CA PHE A 299 4.94 -0.16 2.18
C PHE A 299 5.62 1.09 1.66
N GLY A 300 6.22 1.84 2.58
CA GLY A 300 6.93 3.06 2.26
C GLY A 300 8.08 3.34 3.21
N SER A 301 8.51 4.60 3.19
CA SER A 301 9.54 5.13 4.08
C SER A 301 9.06 6.46 4.65
N GLY A 302 9.60 6.85 5.79
CA GLY A 302 9.17 8.09 6.42
C GLY A 302 9.66 8.26 7.82
N SER A 303 9.40 9.43 8.37
CA SER A 303 9.65 9.75 9.76
C SER A 303 8.53 10.63 10.28
N TYR A 304 8.34 10.61 11.58
CA TYR A 304 7.48 11.58 12.23
C TYR A 304 8.00 11.98 13.61
N SER A 305 7.65 13.18 14.05
CA SER A 305 7.76 13.63 15.43
C SER A 305 6.68 14.65 15.77
N PHE A 306 6.24 14.67 17.02
CA PHE A 306 5.41 15.73 17.58
C PHE A 306 5.48 15.74 19.12
N ASN A 307 5.10 16.87 19.72
CA ASN A 307 4.83 17.00 21.15
C ASN A 307 3.36 17.35 21.34
N VAL A 308 2.66 16.68 22.24
CA VAL A 308 1.35 17.11 22.73
C VAL A 308 1.47 17.73 24.10
N ILE A 309 0.65 18.76 24.32
CA ILE A 309 0.52 19.47 25.59
C ILE A 309 -0.95 19.34 25.99
N ASP A 310 -1.20 18.61 27.06
CA ASP A 310 -2.52 18.48 27.69
C ASP A 310 -2.56 19.41 28.92
N LYS A 311 -3.49 20.37 28.90
CA LYS A 311 -3.75 21.33 29.98
C LYS A 311 -5.20 21.26 30.47
N SER A 312 -6.08 20.58 29.75
CA SER A 312 -7.53 20.65 29.93
C SER A 312 -8.10 19.24 30.01
N ALA A 313 -8.64 18.88 31.17
CA ALA A 313 -9.19 17.54 31.37
C ALA A 313 -10.41 17.24 30.50
N ASP A 314 -11.19 18.28 30.18
CA ASP A 314 -12.50 18.18 29.54
C ASP A 314 -12.57 19.06 28.29
N ASP A 315 -13.53 18.72 27.43
CA ASP A 315 -13.86 19.50 26.25
C ASP A 315 -14.29 20.93 26.61
N SER A 316 -13.61 21.90 26.02
CA SER A 316 -13.96 23.32 26.11
C SER A 316 -13.44 24.05 24.88
N GLU A 317 -14.21 25.02 24.37
CA GLU A 317 -13.73 25.96 23.33
C GLU A 317 -12.52 26.77 23.78
N THR A 318 -12.31 26.89 25.09
CA THR A 318 -11.19 27.61 25.69
C THR A 318 -10.07 26.68 26.17
N SER A 319 -10.06 25.42 25.74
CA SER A 319 -8.94 24.53 26.01
C SER A 319 -7.65 25.13 25.47
N GLU A 320 -6.56 24.94 26.21
CA GLU A 320 -5.22 25.36 25.82
C GLU A 320 -4.36 24.19 25.33
N ASP A 321 -4.98 23.05 25.04
CA ASP A 321 -4.26 21.87 24.57
C ASP A 321 -3.64 22.15 23.20
N ALA A 322 -2.45 21.63 22.98
CA ALA A 322 -1.69 21.96 21.80
C ALA A 322 -0.90 20.77 21.28
N VAL A 323 -0.55 20.86 20.00
CA VAL A 323 0.47 20.03 19.39
C VAL A 323 1.54 20.92 18.79
N GLU A 324 2.79 20.63 19.14
CA GLU A 324 3.97 21.40 18.74
C GLU A 324 5.01 20.48 18.08
N ASN A 325 5.98 21.08 17.40
CA ASN A 325 7.09 20.37 16.75
C ASN A 325 6.64 19.25 15.80
N VAL A 326 5.51 19.47 15.12
CA VAL A 326 4.97 18.53 14.14
C VAL A 326 5.91 18.46 12.94
N ASN A 327 6.36 17.25 12.63
CA ASN A 327 7.10 16.96 11.41
C ASN A 327 6.75 15.56 10.98
N PHE A 328 5.82 15.41 10.04
CA PHE A 328 5.46 14.13 9.44
C PHE A 328 5.94 14.14 7.99
N ARG A 329 6.66 13.09 7.60
CA ARG A 329 7.10 12.88 6.22
C ARG A 329 6.93 11.42 5.84
N TYR A 330 6.20 11.17 4.76
CA TYR A 330 6.03 9.84 4.20
C TYR A 330 6.37 9.85 2.71
N ARG A 331 7.00 8.79 2.23
CA ARG A 331 7.40 8.60 0.84
C ARG A 331 6.96 7.23 0.36
N ARG A 332 6.16 7.21 -0.69
CA ARG A 332 5.77 6.00 -1.43
C ARG A 332 6.94 5.49 -2.27
N PRO A 333 6.96 4.18 -2.62
CA PRO A 333 8.01 3.62 -3.46
C PRO A 333 8.15 4.32 -4.82
N ASN A 334 7.04 4.79 -5.41
CA ASN A 334 7.04 5.53 -6.68
C ASN A 334 7.67 6.94 -6.60
N GLY A 335 8.14 7.36 -5.42
CA GLY A 335 8.80 8.64 -5.18
C GLY A 335 7.89 9.77 -4.71
N GLU A 336 6.56 9.58 -4.70
CA GLU A 336 5.62 10.55 -4.17
C GLU A 336 5.83 10.76 -2.66
N VAL A 337 5.72 12.02 -2.22
CA VAL A 337 6.00 12.42 -0.84
C VAL A 337 4.84 13.24 -0.27
N PHE A 338 4.46 12.92 0.96
CA PHE A 338 3.51 13.68 1.78
C PHE A 338 4.22 14.28 2.99
N VAL A 339 3.91 15.55 3.28
CA VAL A 339 4.45 16.31 4.42
C VAL A 339 3.33 16.99 5.19
N ILE A 340 3.40 16.90 6.53
CA ILE A 340 2.59 17.68 7.47
C ILE A 340 3.55 18.27 8.50
N ASP A 341 3.60 19.59 8.62
CA ASP A 341 4.55 20.32 9.48
C ASP A 341 3.86 21.25 10.50
N LYS A 342 2.52 21.28 10.48
CA LYS A 342 1.71 22.05 11.41
C LYS A 342 0.34 21.40 11.57
N ILE A 343 -0.12 21.32 12.81
CA ILE A 343 -1.48 20.88 13.14
C ILE A 343 -2.04 21.89 14.14
N GLN A 344 -3.25 22.36 13.87
CA GLN A 344 -4.04 23.14 14.82
C GLN A 344 -5.05 22.21 15.49
N ILE A 345 -5.02 22.10 16.82
CA ILE A 345 -5.98 21.27 17.55
C ILE A 345 -7.40 21.81 17.38
N VAL A 346 -8.36 20.88 17.26
CA VAL A 346 -9.78 21.19 17.28
C VAL A 346 -10.27 21.11 18.72
N HIS A 347 -10.73 22.24 19.24
CA HIS A 347 -11.38 22.35 20.55
C HIS A 347 -12.89 22.40 20.36
N LYS A 348 -13.63 21.58 21.11
CA LYS A 348 -15.09 21.52 21.06
C LYS A 348 -15.71 21.92 22.40
N PRO A 349 -16.88 22.57 22.42
CA PRO A 349 -17.67 22.70 23.63
C PRO A 349 -17.98 21.33 24.25
N ASN A 350 -18.06 21.28 25.57
CA ASN A 350 -18.47 20.06 26.27
C ASN A 350 -19.84 19.57 25.76
N GLY A 351 -19.91 18.28 25.40
CA GLY A 351 -21.13 17.63 24.90
C GLY A 351 -21.54 18.00 23.47
N SER A 352 -20.74 18.76 22.72
CA SER A 352 -21.08 19.14 21.33
C SER A 352 -20.59 18.14 20.28
N GLY A 353 -19.88 17.09 20.68
CA GLY A 353 -19.41 16.01 19.82
C GLY A 353 -20.29 14.77 19.91
N ASP A 354 -20.09 13.86 18.96
CA ASP A 354 -20.57 12.47 19.02
C ASP A 354 -19.85 11.66 20.12
N HIS A 355 -18.66 12.10 20.52
CA HIS A 355 -17.88 11.64 21.66
C HIS A 355 -17.04 12.79 22.22
N THR A 356 -16.37 12.56 23.36
CA THR A 356 -15.44 13.55 23.93
C THR A 356 -14.15 13.66 23.10
N PHE A 357 -13.62 14.88 22.99
CA PHE A 357 -12.36 15.20 22.33
C PHE A 357 -11.21 15.40 23.34
N PHE A 358 -11.49 15.18 24.63
CA PHE A 358 -10.56 15.33 25.75
C PHE A 358 -9.88 16.70 25.79
N GLY A 359 -10.63 17.79 25.60
CA GLY A 359 -10.05 19.13 25.50
C GLY A 359 -9.31 19.39 24.18
N GLY A 360 -9.14 18.36 23.34
CA GLY A 360 -8.38 18.37 22.10
C GLY A 360 -7.23 17.35 22.10
N VAL A 361 -6.73 16.97 23.28
CA VAL A 361 -5.65 15.98 23.46
C VAL A 361 -6.04 14.97 24.55
N GLY A 362 -6.18 13.69 24.19
CA GLY A 362 -6.39 12.61 25.14
C GLY A 362 -5.11 11.84 25.44
N LEU A 363 -4.80 11.67 26.73
CA LEU A 363 -3.71 10.79 27.19
C LEU A 363 -4.27 9.53 27.87
N ASN A 364 -3.71 8.37 27.50
CA ASN A 364 -4.05 7.04 28.07
C ASN A 364 -5.56 6.76 28.08
N LYS A 365 -6.21 6.84 26.92
CA LYS A 365 -7.66 6.66 26.75
C LYS A 365 -7.95 5.35 26.04
N GLU A 366 -8.92 4.59 26.55
CA GLU A 366 -9.47 3.46 25.83
C GLU A 366 -10.43 3.98 24.74
N MET A 367 -10.26 3.51 23.51
CA MET A 367 -11.02 3.99 22.35
C MET A 367 -11.47 2.82 21.47
N HIS A 368 -12.33 3.15 20.50
CA HIS A 368 -12.84 2.25 19.45
C HIS A 368 -13.66 1.09 20.00
N GLY A 369 -13.91 0.06 19.19
CA GLY A 369 -14.72 -1.09 19.59
C GLY A 369 -16.09 -0.68 20.14
N ASN A 370 -16.41 -1.15 21.35
CA ASN A 370 -17.66 -0.86 22.06
C ASN A 370 -17.60 0.35 23.02
N THR A 371 -16.51 1.14 23.01
CA THR A 371 -16.33 2.27 23.95
C THR A 371 -17.28 3.44 23.69
N GLY A 372 -17.83 3.54 22.47
CA GLY A 372 -18.57 4.72 22.03
C GLY A 372 -17.67 5.92 21.66
N ILE A 373 -16.33 5.75 21.66
CA ILE A 373 -15.36 6.78 21.30
C ILE A 373 -14.65 6.39 20.01
N GLY A 374 -14.72 7.23 18.97
CA GLY A 374 -14.17 6.93 17.66
C GLY A 374 -14.98 5.88 16.88
N THR A 375 -14.32 5.05 16.07
CA THR A 375 -15.00 4.09 15.18
C THR A 375 -15.13 2.69 15.77
N ASN A 376 -16.21 1.98 15.41
CA ASN A 376 -16.36 0.55 15.66
C ASN A 376 -15.71 -0.34 14.57
N LEU A 377 -14.99 0.26 13.61
CA LEU A 377 -14.24 -0.45 12.55
C LEU A 377 -12.79 -0.75 12.95
N MET A 378 -12.40 -0.34 14.16
CA MET A 378 -11.11 -0.62 14.81
C MET A 378 -11.37 -1.48 16.05
N PRO A 379 -10.43 -2.35 16.46
CA PRO A 379 -10.55 -3.09 17.70
C PRO A 379 -10.60 -2.13 18.89
N LYS A 380 -11.18 -2.56 20.01
CA LYS A 380 -10.98 -1.85 21.27
C LYS A 380 -9.49 -1.83 21.60
N MET A 381 -8.96 -0.66 21.94
CA MET A 381 -7.53 -0.48 22.17
C MET A 381 -7.20 0.70 23.09
N LEU A 382 -6.04 0.64 23.73
CA LEU A 382 -5.46 1.74 24.49
C LEU A 382 -4.73 2.72 23.57
N SER A 383 -5.22 3.96 23.53
CA SER A 383 -4.52 5.10 22.96
C SER A 383 -3.69 5.81 24.04
N TYR A 384 -2.37 5.82 23.88
CA TYR A 384 -1.46 6.56 24.76
C TYR A 384 -1.54 8.07 24.51
N ILE A 385 -1.68 8.46 23.24
CA ILE A 385 -1.92 9.84 22.80
C ILE A 385 -2.99 9.79 21.71
N THR A 386 -4.03 10.60 21.83
CA THR A 386 -4.99 10.86 20.75
C THR A 386 -5.20 12.36 20.60
N PHE A 387 -5.32 12.85 19.37
CA PHE A 387 -5.79 14.21 19.13
C PHE A 387 -6.46 14.35 17.77
N TRP A 388 -7.24 15.42 17.63
CA TRP A 388 -7.88 15.83 16.38
C TRP A 388 -7.47 17.26 16.06
N GLY A 389 -7.23 17.52 14.78
CA GLY A 389 -6.78 18.83 14.35
C GLY A 389 -7.12 19.13 12.91
N ILE A 390 -6.63 20.30 12.47
CA ILE A 390 -6.65 20.78 11.11
C ILE A 390 -5.21 20.97 10.63
N THR A 391 -4.92 20.55 9.41
CA THR A 391 -3.58 20.63 8.82
C THR A 391 -3.61 20.93 7.32
N ASP A 392 -2.48 21.36 6.78
CA ASP A 392 -2.25 21.38 5.34
C ASP A 392 -1.39 20.16 4.97
N LEU A 393 -1.85 19.41 3.96
CA LEU A 393 -1.04 18.36 3.32
C LEU A 393 -0.18 18.98 2.24
N LYS A 394 1.13 18.72 2.30
CA LYS A 394 2.13 19.24 1.37
C LYS A 394 2.83 18.13 0.59
N ASP A 395 3.36 18.47 -0.58
CA ASP A 395 4.27 17.61 -1.34
C ASP A 395 5.70 17.65 -0.78
N GLY A 396 6.61 16.87 -1.39
CA GLY A 396 8.02 16.82 -1.00
C GLY A 396 8.80 18.13 -1.18
N SER A 397 8.27 19.07 -1.96
CA SER A 397 8.82 20.41 -2.22
C SER A 397 8.24 21.49 -1.30
N GLY A 398 7.26 21.13 -0.46
CA GLY A 398 6.58 22.03 0.47
C GLY A 398 5.36 22.75 -0.10
N ASN A 399 4.92 22.42 -1.31
CA ASN A 399 3.70 23.00 -1.88
C ASN A 399 2.47 22.39 -1.20
N ILE A 400 1.50 23.21 -0.83
CA ILE A 400 0.22 22.73 -0.29
C ILE A 400 -0.56 22.07 -1.42
N ILE A 401 -0.83 20.77 -1.28
CA ILE A 401 -1.66 19.99 -2.20
C ILE A 401 -3.09 19.81 -1.70
N ALA A 402 -3.32 19.96 -0.39
CA ALA A 402 -4.66 20.01 0.20
C ALA A 402 -4.64 20.84 1.49
N ALA A 403 -5.40 21.93 1.51
CA ALA A 403 -5.46 22.84 2.66
C ALA A 403 -6.58 22.45 3.64
N ASN A 404 -6.44 22.88 4.90
CA ASN A 404 -7.47 22.80 5.94
C ASN A 404 -8.12 21.41 6.10
N ARG A 405 -7.29 20.38 6.11
CA ARG A 405 -7.69 18.98 6.21
C ARG A 405 -7.90 18.59 7.67
N PRO A 406 -9.03 17.96 8.01
CA PRO A 406 -9.12 17.22 9.26
C PRO A 406 -8.01 16.19 9.35
N ILE A 407 -7.45 16.03 10.54
CA ILE A 407 -6.47 15.00 10.85
C ILE A 407 -6.80 14.39 12.20
N HIS A 408 -6.68 13.08 12.29
CA HIS A 408 -6.69 12.33 13.54
C HIS A 408 -5.36 11.61 13.69
N VAL A 409 -4.72 11.77 14.84
CA VAL A 409 -3.45 11.10 15.16
C VAL A 409 -3.61 10.34 16.45
N MET A 410 -3.14 9.10 16.46
CA MET A 410 -3.22 8.21 17.61
C MET A 410 -1.90 7.47 17.79
N VAL A 411 -1.28 7.53 18.96
CA VAL A 411 -0.19 6.65 19.40
C VAL A 411 -0.80 5.62 20.32
N ALA A 412 -0.69 4.34 19.99
CA ALA A 412 -1.48 3.31 20.63
C ALA A 412 -0.75 1.98 20.77
N SER A 413 -1.39 1.04 21.47
CA SER A 413 -1.02 -0.37 21.45
C SER A 413 -1.22 -0.98 20.05
N ARG A 414 -0.54 -2.09 19.76
CA ARG A 414 -0.52 -2.66 18.42
C ARG A 414 -1.86 -3.31 18.05
N ALA A 415 -2.59 -2.71 17.12
CA ALA A 415 -3.90 -3.20 16.64
C ALA A 415 -3.80 -4.22 15.52
N ARG A 416 -2.60 -4.54 15.04
CA ARG A 416 -2.37 -5.46 13.91
C ARG A 416 -1.48 -6.63 14.27
N THR A 417 -1.76 -7.76 13.63
CA THR A 417 -0.93 -8.98 13.68
C THR A 417 0.43 -8.78 12.99
N PRO A 418 1.40 -9.71 13.13
CA PRO A 418 2.68 -9.65 12.40
C PRO A 418 2.58 -9.59 10.87
N ASP A 419 1.45 -10.02 10.30
CA ASP A 419 1.13 -9.92 8.86
C ASP A 419 0.24 -8.71 8.54
N LEU A 420 0.22 -7.74 9.47
CA LEU A 420 -0.47 -6.47 9.39
C LEU A 420 -2.00 -6.57 9.20
N LYS A 421 -2.59 -7.72 9.53
CA LYS A 421 -4.04 -7.89 9.58
C LYS A 421 -4.59 -7.27 10.86
N LEU A 422 -5.60 -6.42 10.73
CA LEU A 422 -6.25 -5.72 11.84
C LEU A 422 -6.95 -6.73 12.76
N LEU A 423 -6.76 -6.58 14.06
CA LEU A 423 -7.50 -7.30 15.08
C LEU A 423 -8.97 -6.85 15.03
N THR A 424 -9.90 -7.76 15.30
CA THR A 424 -11.33 -7.51 15.12
C THR A 424 -12.15 -7.59 16.41
N ASN A 425 -11.48 -7.69 17.57
CA ASN A 425 -12.17 -7.74 18.86
C ASN A 425 -12.63 -6.33 19.28
N LEU A 426 -13.94 -6.16 19.40
CA LEU A 426 -14.56 -4.87 19.76
C LEU A 426 -14.84 -4.74 21.26
N ASP A 427 -14.87 -5.85 21.99
CA ASP A 427 -15.38 -5.90 23.36
C ASP A 427 -14.27 -5.79 24.41
N THR A 428 -13.15 -6.46 24.14
CA THR A 428 -11.98 -6.52 25.01
C THR A 428 -10.75 -6.06 24.26
N ASP A 429 -9.94 -5.24 24.91
CA ASP A 429 -8.62 -4.90 24.38
C ASP A 429 -7.73 -6.16 24.36
N VAL A 430 -7.42 -6.63 23.16
CA VAL A 430 -6.51 -7.77 22.90
C VAL A 430 -5.26 -7.32 22.14
N THR A 431 -5.02 -6.02 22.07
CA THR A 431 -3.85 -5.45 21.40
C THR A 431 -2.57 -5.72 22.17
N ASP A 432 -1.43 -5.68 21.48
CA ASP A 432 -0.13 -5.80 22.14
C ASP A 432 0.27 -4.46 22.77
N GLN A 433 0.26 -4.40 24.10
CA GLN A 433 0.61 -3.21 24.88
C GLN A 433 2.11 -3.12 25.22
N SER A 434 2.94 -4.00 24.66
CA SER A 434 4.39 -3.97 24.87
C SER A 434 4.97 -2.65 24.37
N THR A 435 5.87 -2.06 25.16
CA THR A 435 6.46 -0.73 24.87
C THR A 435 7.20 -0.67 23.53
N ASN A 436 7.74 -1.79 23.07
CA ASN A 436 8.44 -1.94 21.79
C ASN A 436 7.53 -2.32 20.61
N GLN A 437 6.21 -2.39 20.81
CA GLN A 437 5.21 -2.74 19.80
C GLN A 437 4.21 -1.59 19.53
N ARG A 438 4.36 -0.46 20.23
CA ARG A 438 3.51 0.72 20.04
C ARG A 438 3.51 1.17 18.58
N GLU A 439 2.35 1.60 18.11
CA GLU A 439 2.16 2.09 16.75
C GLU A 439 1.50 3.48 16.74
N THR A 440 1.70 4.19 15.64
CA THR A 440 1.08 5.50 15.40
C THR A 440 0.26 5.48 14.13
N HIS A 441 -0.98 5.90 14.25
CA HIS A 441 -1.93 6.14 13.18
C HIS A 441 -1.95 7.63 12.86
N ILE A 442 -1.82 7.99 11.59
CA ILE A 442 -2.02 9.35 11.09
C ILE A 442 -3.06 9.28 9.98
N ILE A 443 -4.24 9.83 10.21
CA ILE A 443 -5.39 9.69 9.32
C ILE A 443 -5.87 11.07 8.87
N LEU A 444 -5.86 11.30 7.57
CA LEU A 444 -6.60 12.38 6.91
C LEU A 444 -7.83 11.73 6.25
N PRO A 445 -9.03 11.90 6.83
CA PRO A 445 -10.24 11.25 6.34
C PRO A 445 -10.70 11.85 5.01
N PRO A 446 -11.63 11.18 4.30
CA PRO A 446 -12.22 11.68 3.06
C PRO A 446 -13.32 12.71 3.27
N LEU A 447 -13.39 13.31 4.47
CA LEU A 447 -14.43 14.24 4.88
C LEU A 447 -13.81 15.57 5.32
N ASP A 448 -14.56 16.66 5.19
CA ASP A 448 -14.23 17.93 5.83
C ASP A 448 -14.72 17.97 7.30
N THR A 449 -14.56 19.11 7.97
CA THR A 449 -14.97 19.29 9.38
C THR A 449 -16.47 19.22 9.60
N ASP A 450 -17.26 19.47 8.55
CA ASP A 450 -18.72 19.46 8.60
C ASP A 450 -19.27 18.08 8.20
N GLY A 451 -18.38 17.12 7.89
CA GLY A 451 -18.73 15.76 7.48
C GLY A 451 -19.10 15.64 6.00
N ASN A 452 -18.89 16.68 5.18
CA ASN A 452 -19.11 16.57 3.74
C ASN A 452 -17.95 15.83 3.06
N SER A 453 -18.24 15.20 1.92
CA SER A 453 -17.22 14.55 1.10
C SER A 453 -16.15 15.55 0.67
N SER A 454 -14.91 15.26 1.03
CA SER A 454 -13.75 16.08 0.77
C SER A 454 -12.55 15.14 0.58
N PRO A 455 -12.39 14.51 -0.59
CA PRO A 455 -11.35 13.51 -0.80
C PRO A 455 -9.94 14.13 -0.77
N VAL A 456 -9.00 13.43 -0.14
CA VAL A 456 -7.58 13.81 -0.11
C VAL A 456 -6.94 13.61 -1.49
N PRO A 457 -6.44 14.67 -2.16
CA PRO A 457 -5.77 14.57 -3.46
C PRO A 457 -4.51 13.69 -3.42
N GLY A 458 -4.12 13.14 -4.57
CA GLY A 458 -2.91 12.29 -4.70
C GLY A 458 -3.05 10.87 -4.12
N THR A 459 -4.06 10.61 -3.31
CA THR A 459 -4.26 9.29 -2.68
C THR A 459 -4.90 8.25 -3.59
N GLY A 460 -5.57 8.68 -4.66
CA GLY A 460 -6.36 7.82 -5.56
C GLY A 460 -7.71 7.35 -4.99
N HIS A 461 -7.92 7.49 -3.68
CA HIS A 461 -9.03 6.84 -2.96
C HIS A 461 -9.72 7.72 -1.92
N GLY A 462 -9.24 8.96 -1.76
CA GLY A 462 -9.91 10.00 -1.02
C GLY A 462 -9.48 10.15 0.44
N PHE A 463 -8.59 9.30 0.96
CA PHE A 463 -8.06 9.43 2.32
C PHE A 463 -6.57 9.07 2.35
N LEU A 464 -5.88 9.48 3.41
CA LEU A 464 -4.51 9.05 3.70
C LEU A 464 -4.48 8.47 5.11
N HIS A 465 -4.05 7.21 5.26
CA HIS A 465 -3.89 6.55 6.56
C HIS A 465 -2.49 5.96 6.63
N LEU A 466 -1.61 6.62 7.38
CA LEU A 466 -0.22 6.22 7.57
C LEU A 466 -0.04 5.53 8.91
N MET A 467 0.79 4.49 8.90
CA MET A 467 1.12 3.67 10.05
C MET A 467 2.62 3.68 10.28
N PHE A 468 3.02 3.84 11.54
CA PHE A 468 4.40 3.68 12.01
C PHE A 468 4.41 2.70 13.18
N GLU A 469 5.20 1.63 13.11
CA GLU A 469 5.36 0.67 14.22
C GLU A 469 6.64 0.93 15.03
N ASN A 470 6.71 0.33 16.22
CA ASN A 470 7.84 0.40 17.16
C ASN A 470 8.23 1.84 17.50
N VAL A 471 7.24 2.66 17.80
CA VAL A 471 7.46 4.11 17.98
C VAL A 471 8.02 4.45 19.36
N SER A 472 8.80 5.54 19.41
CA SER A 472 9.23 6.13 20.67
C SER A 472 8.09 6.94 21.28
N LEU A 473 7.90 6.82 22.59
CA LEU A 473 6.93 7.59 23.36
C LEU A 473 7.56 7.96 24.70
N ASN A 474 7.65 9.26 24.97
CA ASN A 474 8.14 9.84 26.21
C ASN A 474 7.03 10.67 26.84
N ASN A 475 6.79 10.48 28.14
CA ASN A 475 5.73 11.15 28.89
C ASN A 475 6.31 12.06 29.98
#